data_AF-A0A9D5QI76-F1
#
_entry.id   AF-A0A9D5QI76-F1
#
_cell.length_a   1.000
_cell.length_b   1.000
_cell.length_c   1.000
_cell.angle_alpha   90.00
_cell.angle_beta   90.00
_cell.angle_gamma   90.00
#
_symmetry.space_group_name_H-M   'P 1'
#
loop_
_entity.id
_entity.type
_entity.pdbx_description
1 polymer ?
#
loop_
_entity_poly.entity_id
_entity_poly.type
_entity_poly.pdbx_seq_one_letter_code
_entity_poly.pdbx_strand_id
1 'polypeptide(L)'
;MKPNISIKNIPISSWQYQDLSPWIGEDEENTAWGLLAQAREQVERYKNSGSANVTRLNSAMNEIYEAEGAEYFYAFGSDFDSVSDQEKERVFLAGLINIYRMVGLEPPEILYHPLQSVQGFSDTSPGGDDTVLEIGPGTVRWFDAHGDDHGSGDILYPLPEKEFPAGSFDLRYFNVAFNERQIIFECSLATMSIVNNSPIGLDLPLIDIYIDLNNRPGAGSTKALPGREFFLTTTDAWEYSVVVNGWGARLYRAVAGNGFREIETSISITMSHENSSIQLAISREILRGNPLNWGYIVVIMGNDRERMSSPPEPLEVVSNPKRERVFRGIWVGFAPPPVIDILTPPGTTQSKLLGVYKQRIPISLSAVRAKQ
;
A
#
# COMPACT_ATOMS: atom_id res chain seq x y z
N MET A 1 0.84 52.26 -17.76
CA MET A 1 1.77 51.15 -17.47
C MET A 1 0.97 50.03 -16.83
N LYS A 2 0.90 48.84 -17.44
CA LYS A 2 0.36 47.64 -16.77
C LYS A 2 1.51 46.98 -16.00
N PRO A 3 1.35 46.62 -14.72
CA PRO A 3 2.41 45.91 -14.00
C PRO A 3 2.55 44.52 -14.61
N ASN A 4 3.74 44.24 -15.16
CA ASN A 4 4.13 42.95 -15.72
C ASN A 4 4.83 42.13 -14.63
N ILE A 5 4.10 41.83 -13.54
CA ILE A 5 4.62 41.03 -12.43
C ILE A 5 4.18 39.58 -12.69
N SER A 6 5.14 38.74 -13.10
CA SER A 6 4.96 37.29 -13.10
C SER A 6 5.12 36.79 -11.66
N ILE A 7 4.01 36.48 -11.00
CA ILE A 7 4.01 35.80 -9.70
C ILE A 7 4.30 34.32 -9.99
N LYS A 8 5.53 33.89 -9.70
CA LYS A 8 5.98 32.51 -9.99
C LYS A 8 5.45 31.48 -9.00
N ASN A 9 5.08 31.89 -7.79
CA ASN A 9 4.52 31.04 -6.74
C ASN A 9 3.56 31.85 -5.87
N ILE A 10 2.34 31.35 -5.68
CA ILE A 10 1.40 31.84 -4.67
C ILE A 10 1.55 30.90 -3.47
N PRO A 11 2.01 31.40 -2.30
CA PRO A 11 2.09 30.56 -1.11
C PRO A 11 0.69 30.10 -0.68
N ILE A 12 0.60 28.93 -0.06
CA ILE A 12 -0.63 28.45 0.54
C ILE A 12 -0.90 29.31 1.77
N SER A 13 -1.93 30.15 1.72
CA SER A 13 -2.32 31.05 2.80
C SER A 13 -3.81 31.38 2.70
N SER A 14 -4.42 31.77 3.81
CA SER A 14 -5.75 32.38 3.80
C SER A 14 -5.66 33.90 3.70
N TRP A 15 -6.80 34.58 3.55
CA TRP A 15 -6.84 36.04 3.51
C TRP A 15 -6.52 36.70 4.87
N GLN A 16 -6.68 35.94 5.96
CA GLN A 16 -6.52 36.41 7.33
C GLN A 16 -5.23 35.86 7.99
N TYR A 17 -4.76 34.68 7.59
CA TYR A 17 -3.59 34.00 8.15
C TYR A 17 -2.56 33.68 7.06
N GLN A 18 -1.27 33.67 7.41
CA GLN A 18 -0.20 33.31 6.47
C GLN A 18 -0.14 31.81 6.16
N ASP A 19 -1.05 31.03 6.73
CA ASP A 19 -1.21 29.57 6.59
C ASP A 19 -2.70 29.18 6.65
N LEU A 20 -2.96 27.88 6.80
CA LEU A 20 -4.29 27.28 6.95
C LEU A 20 -4.55 26.76 8.38
N SER A 21 -3.73 27.15 9.36
CA SER A 21 -3.81 26.64 10.73
C SER A 21 -5.19 26.71 11.40
N PRO A 22 -6.11 27.66 11.08
CA PRO A 22 -7.45 27.67 11.67
C PRO A 22 -8.43 26.63 11.09
N TRP A 23 -7.99 25.76 10.17
CA TRP A 23 -8.85 24.75 9.55
C TRP A 23 -8.18 23.37 9.50
N ILE A 24 -6.90 23.27 9.87
CA ILE A 24 -6.10 22.04 9.79
C ILE A 24 -4.87 22.16 10.68
N GLY A 25 -4.57 21.09 11.42
CA GLY A 25 -3.40 20.99 12.27
C GLY A 25 -3.72 20.45 13.66
N GLU A 26 -4.89 20.76 14.21
CA GLU A 26 -5.33 20.23 15.50
C GLU A 26 -5.99 18.84 15.36
N ASP A 27 -5.97 18.06 16.44
CA ASP A 27 -6.40 16.65 16.44
C ASP A 27 -7.87 16.52 15.99
N GLU A 28 -8.74 17.40 16.47
CA GLU A 28 -10.17 17.42 16.14
C GLU A 28 -10.40 17.80 14.67
N GLU A 29 -9.67 18.78 14.14
CA GLU A 29 -9.75 19.22 12.74
C GLU A 29 -9.30 18.10 11.79
N ASN A 30 -8.16 17.48 12.11
CA ASN A 30 -7.60 16.37 11.34
C ASN A 30 -8.52 15.14 11.36
N THR A 31 -9.09 14.84 12.53
CA THR A 31 -10.09 13.77 12.67
C THR A 31 -11.32 14.05 11.80
N ALA A 32 -11.85 15.26 11.85
CA ALA A 32 -12.99 15.66 11.03
C ALA A 32 -12.70 15.52 9.52
N TRP A 33 -11.51 15.96 9.06
CA TRP A 33 -11.11 15.82 7.66
C TRP A 33 -11.03 14.35 7.24
N GLY A 34 -10.47 13.50 8.11
CA GLY A 34 -10.40 12.05 7.89
C GLY A 34 -11.78 11.41 7.78
N LEU A 35 -12.71 11.75 8.67
CA LEU A 35 -14.08 11.22 8.66
C LEU A 35 -14.85 11.65 7.40
N LEU A 36 -14.70 12.91 6.97
CA LEU A 36 -15.30 13.42 5.74
C LEU A 36 -14.73 12.72 4.49
N ALA A 37 -13.41 12.54 4.42
CA ALA A 37 -12.75 11.85 3.32
C ALA A 37 -13.26 10.41 3.18
N GLN A 38 -13.38 9.67 4.30
CA GLN A 38 -13.92 8.31 4.31
C GLN A 38 -15.37 8.27 3.84
N ALA A 39 -16.22 9.17 4.32
CA ALA A 39 -17.62 9.25 3.90
C ALA A 39 -17.73 9.53 2.39
N ARG A 40 -16.92 10.45 1.86
CA ARG A 40 -16.87 10.78 0.41
C ARG A 40 -16.46 9.56 -0.42
N GLU A 41 -15.47 8.80 0.05
CA GLU A 41 -15.03 7.59 -0.62
C GLU A 41 -16.18 6.56 -0.75
N GLN A 42 -16.98 6.38 0.30
CA GLN A 42 -18.13 5.47 0.24
C GLN A 42 -19.18 5.93 -0.77
N VAL A 43 -19.42 7.23 -0.89
CA VAL A 43 -20.33 7.80 -1.90
C VAL A 43 -19.79 7.57 -3.31
N GLU A 44 -18.49 7.75 -3.55
CA GLU A 44 -17.87 7.48 -4.85
C GLU A 44 -17.87 5.98 -5.20
N ARG A 45 -17.62 5.09 -4.23
CA ARG A 45 -17.78 3.63 -4.42
C ARG A 45 -19.23 3.27 -4.78
N TYR A 46 -20.20 3.84 -4.07
CA TYR A 46 -21.63 3.63 -4.35
C TYR A 46 -22.00 4.11 -5.75
N LYS A 47 -21.54 5.31 -6.15
CA LYS A 47 -21.72 5.87 -7.51
C LYS A 47 -21.17 4.97 -8.61
N ASN A 48 -20.01 4.36 -8.38
CA ASN A 48 -19.34 3.48 -9.35
C ASN A 48 -19.79 2.01 -9.28
N SER A 49 -20.73 1.65 -8.39
CA SER A 49 -21.22 0.27 -8.23
C SER A 49 -22.02 -0.29 -9.41
N GLY A 50 -22.46 0.57 -10.35
CA GLY A 50 -23.32 0.18 -11.46
C GLY A 50 -24.80 -0.08 -11.08
N SER A 51 -25.11 -0.11 -9.78
CA SER A 51 -26.47 -0.30 -9.24
C SER A 51 -26.94 0.85 -8.34
N ALA A 52 -26.25 2.00 -8.38
CA ALA A 52 -26.54 3.14 -7.52
C ALA A 52 -27.94 3.71 -7.77
N ASN A 53 -28.74 3.87 -6.72
CA ASN A 53 -29.96 4.66 -6.79
C ASN A 53 -29.60 6.15 -6.90
N VAL A 54 -29.92 6.78 -8.03
CA VAL A 54 -29.55 8.17 -8.35
C VAL A 54 -30.09 9.18 -7.34
N THR A 55 -31.30 8.98 -6.81
CA THR A 55 -31.88 9.88 -5.80
C THR A 55 -31.08 9.82 -4.50
N ARG A 56 -30.75 8.62 -4.03
CA ARG A 56 -29.92 8.45 -2.82
C ARG A 56 -28.51 8.98 -3.01
N LEU A 57 -27.94 8.78 -4.20
CA LEU A 57 -26.62 9.29 -4.55
C LEU A 57 -26.59 10.83 -4.52
N ASN A 58 -27.58 11.49 -5.13
CA ASN A 58 -27.66 12.95 -5.12
C ASN A 58 -27.85 13.50 -3.70
N SER A 59 -28.67 12.84 -2.88
CA SER A 59 -28.83 13.22 -1.46
C SER A 59 -27.53 13.05 -0.68
N ALA A 60 -26.82 11.93 -0.85
CA ALA A 60 -25.54 11.69 -0.18
C ALA A 60 -24.46 12.68 -0.64
N MET A 61 -24.45 13.03 -1.93
CA MET A 61 -23.51 14.03 -2.46
C MET A 61 -23.79 15.44 -1.95
N ASN A 62 -25.07 15.80 -1.77
CA ASN A 62 -25.43 17.08 -1.16
C ASN A 62 -24.93 17.15 0.29
N GLU A 63 -25.08 16.08 1.08
CA GLU A 63 -24.56 16.02 2.45
C GLU A 63 -23.02 16.15 2.49
N ILE A 64 -22.32 15.59 1.50
CA ILE A 64 -20.87 15.79 1.35
C ILE A 64 -20.54 17.26 1.11
N TYR A 65 -21.26 17.93 0.21
CA TYR A 65 -21.02 19.36 -0.06
C TYR A 65 -21.32 20.25 1.13
N GLU A 66 -22.35 19.93 1.92
CA GLU A 66 -22.61 20.63 3.18
C GLU A 66 -21.46 20.38 4.18
N ALA A 67 -21.01 19.13 4.33
CA ALA A 67 -19.93 18.78 5.26
C ALA A 67 -18.53 19.32 4.85
N GLU A 68 -18.34 19.73 3.59
CA GLU A 68 -17.14 20.43 3.11
C GLU A 68 -17.08 21.91 3.54
N GLY A 69 -18.10 22.41 4.24
CA GLY A 69 -18.13 23.76 4.77
C GLY A 69 -16.95 24.07 5.70
N ALA A 70 -16.17 25.10 5.35
CA ALA A 70 -15.01 25.53 6.15
C ALA A 70 -15.39 25.99 7.56
N GLU A 71 -16.65 26.35 7.80
CA GLU A 71 -17.20 26.73 9.10
C GLU A 71 -17.22 25.61 10.14
N TYR A 72 -17.18 24.34 9.69
CA TYR A 72 -17.07 23.17 10.55
C TYR A 72 -15.65 23.07 11.08
N PHE A 73 -14.67 23.03 10.16
CA PHE A 73 -13.25 22.91 10.49
C PHE A 73 -12.73 24.10 11.29
N TYR A 74 -13.22 25.30 11.01
CA TYR A 74 -12.92 26.49 11.82
C TYR A 74 -13.47 26.43 13.25
N ALA A 75 -14.44 25.56 13.51
CA ALA A 75 -15.06 25.41 14.82
C ALA A 75 -14.52 24.20 15.60
N PHE A 76 -13.62 23.41 15.01
CA PHE A 76 -13.02 22.25 15.66
C PHE A 76 -11.65 22.63 16.22
N GLY A 77 -11.27 22.05 17.36
CA GLY A 77 -9.99 22.32 18.02
C GLY A 77 -10.10 22.93 19.41
N SER A 78 -8.97 22.94 20.09
CA SER A 78 -8.75 23.41 21.47
C SER A 78 -8.91 24.92 21.65
N ASP A 79 -8.84 25.69 20.56
CA ASP A 79 -8.96 27.15 20.57
C ASP A 79 -10.41 27.66 20.67
N PHE A 80 -11.43 26.80 20.49
CA PHE A 80 -12.84 27.22 20.38
C PHE A 80 -13.84 26.28 21.10
N ASP A 81 -14.03 26.45 22.41
CA ASP A 81 -14.99 25.67 23.22
C ASP A 81 -16.28 26.46 23.53
N SER A 82 -17.02 26.84 22.48
CA SER A 82 -18.35 27.45 22.66
C SER A 82 -19.48 26.44 22.45
N VAL A 83 -20.65 26.69 23.07
CA VAL A 83 -21.87 25.89 22.85
C VAL A 83 -22.25 25.85 21.36
N SER A 84 -21.93 26.89 20.60
CA SER A 84 -22.18 26.93 19.16
C SER A 84 -21.27 26.01 18.37
N ASP A 85 -20.04 25.78 18.83
CA ASP A 85 -19.05 24.96 18.14
C ASP A 85 -19.31 23.47 18.37
N GLN A 86 -19.69 23.10 19.59
CA GLN A 86 -20.18 21.75 19.91
C GLN A 86 -21.44 21.37 19.12
N GLU A 87 -22.30 22.33 18.78
CA GLU A 87 -23.48 22.06 17.94
C GLU A 87 -23.09 21.82 16.48
N LYS A 88 -22.11 22.56 15.95
CA LYS A 88 -21.58 22.33 14.60
C LYS A 88 -20.95 20.94 14.48
N GLU A 89 -20.22 20.50 15.50
CA GLU A 89 -19.66 19.13 15.55
C GLU A 89 -20.76 18.07 15.47
N ARG A 90 -21.84 18.20 16.24
CA ARG A 90 -22.96 17.26 16.18
C ARG A 90 -23.63 17.24 14.82
N VAL A 91 -23.83 18.41 14.21
CA VAL A 91 -24.43 18.53 12.87
C VAL A 91 -23.53 17.86 11.83
N PHE A 92 -22.22 18.11 11.90
CA PHE A 92 -21.22 17.50 11.02
C PHE A 92 -21.23 15.97 11.13
N LEU A 93 -21.09 15.43 12.34
CA LEU A 93 -21.10 13.98 12.56
C LEU A 93 -22.43 13.33 12.15
N ALA A 94 -23.56 13.99 12.40
CA ALA A 94 -24.87 13.52 11.95
C ALA A 94 -24.99 13.49 10.42
N GLY A 95 -24.45 14.49 9.72
CA GLY A 95 -24.36 14.52 8.26
C GLY A 95 -23.57 13.33 7.72
N LEU A 96 -22.40 13.06 8.29
CA LEU A 96 -21.59 11.88 7.94
C LEU A 96 -22.34 10.56 8.17
N ILE A 97 -22.98 10.40 9.34
CA ILE A 97 -23.82 9.22 9.64
C ILE A 97 -24.92 9.03 8.59
N ASN A 98 -25.57 10.12 8.18
CA ASN A 98 -26.63 10.08 7.18
C ASN A 98 -26.10 9.66 5.81
N ILE A 99 -24.90 10.11 5.42
CA ILE A 99 -24.23 9.68 4.17
C ILE A 99 -24.12 8.15 4.12
N TYR A 100 -23.59 7.52 5.18
CA TYR A 100 -23.47 6.06 5.27
C TYR A 100 -24.84 5.36 5.11
N ARG A 101 -25.87 5.86 5.79
CA ARG A 101 -27.24 5.33 5.69
C ARG A 101 -27.82 5.46 4.29
N MET A 102 -27.56 6.58 3.59
CA MET A 102 -28.05 6.82 2.24
C MET A 102 -27.41 5.88 1.21
N VAL A 103 -26.13 5.53 1.38
CA VAL A 103 -25.44 4.55 0.53
C VAL A 103 -25.68 3.10 0.96
N GLY A 104 -26.46 2.87 2.03
CA GLY A 104 -26.86 1.54 2.50
C GLY A 104 -25.79 0.83 3.33
N LEU A 105 -24.87 1.57 3.94
CA LEU A 105 -23.84 1.07 4.83
C LEU A 105 -24.17 1.39 6.30
N GLU A 106 -23.67 0.58 7.21
CA GLU A 106 -23.71 0.90 8.64
C GLU A 106 -22.64 1.97 8.95
N PRO A 107 -23.00 3.08 9.62
CA PRO A 107 -22.06 4.11 10.00
C PRO A 107 -20.99 3.57 10.97
N PRO A 108 -19.70 3.90 10.77
CA PRO A 108 -18.64 3.55 11.71
C PRO A 108 -18.92 4.02 13.14
N GLU A 109 -18.56 3.21 14.14
CA GLU A 109 -18.82 3.49 15.57
C GLU A 109 -18.22 4.84 16.01
N ILE A 110 -17.06 5.20 15.44
CA ILE A 110 -16.36 6.47 15.69
C ILE A 110 -17.22 7.71 15.44
N LEU A 111 -18.20 7.66 14.52
CA LEU A 111 -19.09 8.79 14.24
C LEU A 111 -20.09 9.09 15.38
N TYR A 112 -20.23 8.19 16.35
CA TYR A 112 -21.12 8.35 17.51
C TYR A 112 -20.41 8.93 18.75
N HIS A 113 -19.12 9.25 18.64
CA HIS A 113 -18.31 9.79 19.73
C HIS A 113 -17.88 11.23 19.42
N PRO A 114 -17.77 12.12 20.44
CA PRO A 114 -17.20 13.45 20.26
C PRO A 114 -15.77 13.39 19.71
N LEU A 115 -15.40 14.33 18.83
CA LEU A 115 -14.07 14.43 18.22
C LEU A 115 -12.96 14.50 19.29
N GLN A 116 -13.19 15.22 20.40
CA GLN A 116 -12.28 15.31 21.56
C GLN A 116 -12.05 13.97 22.29
N SER A 117 -13.02 13.06 22.23
CA SER A 117 -12.91 11.73 22.87
C SER A 117 -12.17 10.71 21.99
N VAL A 118 -11.87 11.09 20.74
CA VAL A 118 -11.01 10.35 19.82
C VAL A 118 -9.55 10.69 20.15
N GLN A 119 -9.06 10.26 21.32
CA GLN A 119 -7.63 10.39 21.65
C GLN A 119 -6.81 9.45 20.75
N GLY A 120 -6.05 10.03 19.81
CA GLY A 120 -5.14 9.28 18.95
C GLY A 120 -4.97 9.80 17.52
N PHE A 121 -5.59 10.93 17.16
CA PHE A 121 -5.39 11.56 15.86
C PHE A 121 -4.43 12.76 15.94
N SER A 122 -3.26 12.55 16.57
CA SER A 122 -2.14 13.49 16.49
C SER A 122 -1.14 13.01 15.46
N ASP A 123 -0.79 13.90 14.53
CA ASP A 123 0.22 13.70 13.49
C ASP A 123 1.62 13.59 14.13
N THR A 124 1.95 12.42 14.68
CA THR A 124 3.32 12.01 15.01
C THR A 124 3.54 10.54 14.66
N SER A 125 4.26 10.33 13.56
CA SER A 125 4.78 9.06 13.02
C SER A 125 3.81 8.35 12.06
N PRO A 126 4.20 8.15 10.79
CA PRO A 126 3.42 7.34 9.85
C PRO A 126 3.49 5.88 10.29
N GLY A 127 2.48 5.44 11.04
CA GLY A 127 2.00 4.06 11.05
C GLY A 127 0.74 4.02 10.20
N GLY A 128 0.89 4.22 8.88
CA GLY A 128 -0.23 4.31 7.96
C GLY A 128 -0.55 2.94 7.38
N ASP A 129 -1.70 2.38 7.74
CA ASP A 129 -2.31 1.21 7.07
C ASP A 129 -2.83 1.56 5.64
N ASP A 130 -2.31 2.65 5.05
CA ASP A 130 -2.65 3.17 3.73
C ASP A 130 -1.36 3.47 2.95
N THR A 131 -1.27 2.90 1.76
CA THR A 131 -0.15 3.15 0.86
C THR A 131 -0.19 4.58 0.29
N VAL A 132 0.78 5.40 0.71
CA VAL A 132 0.94 6.79 0.25
C VAL A 132 1.74 6.82 -1.05
N LEU A 133 1.29 7.59 -2.04
CA LEU A 133 1.93 7.73 -3.35
C LEU A 133 2.63 9.08 -3.51
N GLU A 134 3.93 9.07 -3.77
CA GLU A 134 4.75 10.22 -4.17
C GLU A 134 5.17 10.11 -5.63
N ILE A 135 4.94 11.17 -6.43
CA ILE A 135 5.40 11.24 -7.83
C ILE A 135 6.36 12.41 -7.99
N GLY A 136 7.58 12.12 -8.47
CA GLY A 136 8.60 13.11 -8.78
C GLY A 136 9.10 13.01 -10.23
N PRO A 137 9.97 13.92 -10.68
CA PRO A 137 10.56 13.85 -12.01
C PRO A 137 11.36 12.56 -12.21
N GLY A 138 10.83 11.64 -13.03
CA GLY A 138 11.47 10.36 -13.32
C GLY A 138 11.45 9.36 -12.16
N THR A 139 10.58 9.54 -11.17
CA THR A 139 10.46 8.62 -10.03
C THR A 139 9.03 8.54 -9.52
N VAL A 140 8.64 7.38 -9.02
CA VAL A 140 7.37 7.18 -8.31
C VAL A 140 7.59 6.25 -7.13
N ARG A 141 7.04 6.60 -5.97
CA ARG A 141 7.22 5.88 -4.72
C ARG A 141 5.87 5.61 -4.07
N TRP A 142 5.71 4.40 -3.56
CA TRP A 142 4.62 3.98 -2.71
C TRP A 142 5.18 3.63 -1.34
N PHE A 143 4.62 4.21 -0.28
CA PHE A 143 4.89 3.78 1.08
C PHE A 143 3.99 2.62 1.43
N ASP A 144 4.46 1.78 2.34
CA ASP A 144 3.69 0.66 2.84
C ASP A 144 3.43 0.83 4.33
N ALA A 145 2.53 0.02 4.87
CA ALA A 145 2.22 0.05 6.28
C ALA A 145 3.43 -0.38 7.11
N HIS A 146 3.38 -0.03 8.40
CA HIS A 146 4.50 -0.29 9.30
C HIS A 146 4.19 -1.45 10.24
N GLY A 147 5.07 -2.45 10.25
CA GLY A 147 4.96 -3.56 11.20
C GLY A 147 3.81 -4.51 10.89
N ASP A 148 3.44 -4.61 9.62
CA ASP A 148 2.42 -5.51 9.12
C ASP A 148 2.99 -6.78 8.48
N ASP A 149 4.29 -7.05 8.64
CA ASP A 149 5.07 -8.23 8.21
C ASP A 149 4.67 -9.57 8.87
N HIS A 150 3.37 -9.80 9.00
CA HIS A 150 2.72 -10.92 9.68
C HIS A 150 1.64 -11.57 8.79
N GLY A 151 1.70 -11.34 7.47
CA GLY A 151 0.74 -11.85 6.50
C GLY A 151 -0.68 -11.43 6.84
N SER A 152 -1.58 -12.39 7.10
CA SER A 152 -2.96 -12.04 7.50
C SER A 152 -3.14 -11.72 9.00
N GLY A 153 -2.03 -11.48 9.70
CA GLY A 153 -1.95 -11.29 11.16
C GLY A 153 -1.72 -12.58 11.95
N ASP A 154 -1.32 -13.65 11.27
CA ASP A 154 -1.25 -15.01 11.82
C ASP A 154 0.12 -15.69 11.60
N ILE A 155 1.05 -14.99 10.96
CA ILE A 155 2.40 -15.47 10.69
C ILE A 155 3.35 -14.89 11.75
N LEU A 156 4.21 -15.76 12.25
CA LEU A 156 5.27 -15.47 13.21
C LEU A 156 6.63 -15.76 12.59
N TYR A 157 7.60 -14.93 12.93
CA TYR A 157 8.98 -15.05 12.48
C TYR A 157 9.61 -16.41 12.87
N PRO A 158 10.57 -16.90 12.05
CA PRO A 158 11.32 -18.11 12.35
C PRO A 158 12.20 -17.98 13.60
N LEU A 159 12.55 -19.12 14.17
CA LEU A 159 13.52 -19.24 15.28
C LEU A 159 14.88 -19.71 14.76
N PRO A 160 15.99 -19.37 15.46
CA PRO A 160 16.04 -18.50 16.64
C PRO A 160 15.94 -17.01 16.27
N GLU A 161 15.24 -16.20 17.08
CA GLU A 161 14.95 -14.78 16.80
C GLU A 161 16.20 -13.93 16.47
N LYS A 162 17.34 -14.26 17.09
CA LYS A 162 18.63 -13.58 16.81
C LYS A 162 19.07 -13.68 15.34
N GLU A 163 18.59 -14.68 14.59
CA GLU A 163 18.89 -14.87 13.17
C GLU A 163 17.84 -14.23 12.26
N PHE A 164 16.70 -13.82 12.82
CA PHE A 164 15.58 -13.20 12.11
C PHE A 164 15.16 -11.91 12.85
N PRO A 165 15.96 -10.83 12.77
CA PRO A 165 15.64 -9.56 13.41
C PRO A 165 14.26 -9.06 13.00
N ALA A 166 13.50 -8.49 13.94
CA ALA A 166 12.20 -7.89 13.67
C ALA A 166 12.31 -6.82 12.56
N GLY A 167 11.31 -6.75 11.68
CA GLY A 167 11.31 -5.85 10.54
C GLY A 167 12.17 -6.29 9.35
N SER A 168 12.73 -7.50 9.37
CA SER A 168 13.50 -8.05 8.23
C SER A 168 12.65 -8.33 7.00
N PHE A 169 11.32 -8.36 7.14
CA PHE A 169 10.36 -8.60 6.05
C PHE A 169 9.30 -7.49 5.93
N ASP A 170 9.42 -6.41 6.72
CA ASP A 170 8.51 -5.24 6.80
C ASP A 170 8.92 -4.21 5.76
N LEU A 171 8.20 -4.14 4.65
CA LEU A 171 8.40 -3.18 3.58
C LEU A 171 8.04 -1.78 4.10
N ARG A 172 8.91 -0.80 3.83
CA ARG A 172 8.69 0.62 4.17
C ARG A 172 8.22 1.40 2.97
N TYR A 173 8.85 1.15 1.83
CA TYR A 173 8.42 1.72 0.57
C TYR A 173 8.97 0.93 -0.60
N PHE A 174 8.25 1.07 -1.71
CA PHE A 174 8.68 0.67 -3.05
C PHE A 174 8.84 1.91 -3.92
N ASN A 175 9.99 2.05 -4.57
CA ASN A 175 10.29 3.19 -5.44
C ASN A 175 10.73 2.71 -6.83
N VAL A 176 10.25 3.40 -7.86
CA VAL A 176 10.58 3.15 -9.25
C VAL A 176 11.17 4.43 -9.83
N ALA A 177 12.48 4.47 -9.94
CA ALA A 177 13.20 5.54 -10.63
C ALA A 177 13.52 5.11 -12.05
N PHE A 178 13.47 6.03 -13.02
CA PHE A 178 13.71 5.69 -14.41
C PHE A 178 14.27 6.85 -15.21
N ASN A 179 15.14 6.51 -16.15
CA ASN A 179 15.71 7.44 -17.13
C ASN A 179 15.75 6.79 -18.51
N GLU A 180 16.46 7.41 -19.45
CA GLU A 180 16.55 6.92 -20.83
C GLU A 180 17.31 5.59 -20.98
N ARG A 181 18.15 5.22 -20.00
CA ARG A 181 19.02 4.04 -20.05
C ARG A 181 18.49 2.86 -19.24
N GLN A 182 17.97 3.12 -18.05
CA GLN A 182 17.57 2.08 -17.11
C GLN A 182 16.34 2.46 -16.28
N ILE A 183 15.69 1.43 -15.75
CA ILE A 183 14.69 1.52 -14.68
C ILE A 183 15.33 0.91 -13.43
N ILE A 184 15.13 1.55 -12.29
CA ILE A 184 15.65 1.15 -11.00
C ILE A 184 14.44 0.89 -10.10
N PHE A 185 14.29 -0.36 -9.68
CA PHE A 185 13.34 -0.76 -8.65
C PHE A 185 14.03 -0.76 -7.30
N GLU A 186 13.50 -0.04 -6.33
CA GLU A 186 14.03 0.06 -4.98
C GLU A 186 12.99 -0.43 -3.98
N CYS A 187 13.37 -1.39 -3.14
CA CYS A 187 12.58 -1.83 -1.99
C CYS A 187 13.35 -1.47 -0.73
N SER A 188 12.72 -0.75 0.20
CA SER A 188 13.28 -0.47 1.52
C SER A 188 12.52 -1.28 2.56
N LEU A 189 13.26 -1.95 3.44
CA LEU A 189 12.73 -2.73 4.54
C LEU A 189 13.01 -2.00 5.87
N ALA A 190 12.26 -2.32 6.91
CA ALA A 190 12.48 -1.76 8.24
C ALA A 190 13.85 -2.12 8.81
N THR A 191 14.35 -3.32 8.50
CA THR A 191 15.66 -3.80 8.91
C THR A 191 16.26 -4.69 7.84
N MET A 192 17.56 -4.56 7.58
CA MET A 192 18.30 -5.51 6.74
C MET A 192 19.34 -6.27 7.57
N SER A 193 19.22 -7.60 7.60
CA SER A 193 20.17 -8.46 8.32
C SER A 193 21.54 -8.48 7.62
N ILE A 194 22.62 -8.17 8.34
CA ILE A 194 24.00 -8.29 7.86
C ILE A 194 24.53 -9.70 8.19
N VAL A 195 23.91 -10.74 7.63
CA VAL A 195 24.36 -12.11 7.84
C VAL A 195 25.25 -12.52 6.66
N ASN A 196 26.52 -12.80 6.95
CA ASN A 196 27.65 -12.91 6.01
C ASN A 196 27.63 -14.10 5.02
N ASN A 197 26.49 -14.72 4.75
CA ASN A 197 26.42 -15.91 3.87
C ASN A 197 25.85 -15.62 2.47
N SER A 198 25.36 -14.41 2.23
CA SER A 198 24.77 -14.00 0.94
C SER A 198 25.77 -13.21 0.08
N PRO A 199 25.99 -13.60 -1.19
CA PRO A 199 26.85 -12.86 -2.13
C PRO A 199 26.50 -11.39 -2.34
N ILE A 200 25.22 -11.01 -2.21
CA ILE A 200 24.76 -9.63 -2.43
C ILE A 200 24.42 -8.88 -1.14
N GLY A 201 24.58 -9.53 0.03
CA GLY A 201 24.30 -8.96 1.35
C GLY A 201 22.82 -8.96 1.78
N LEU A 202 21.91 -9.45 0.94
CA LEU A 202 20.51 -9.72 1.27
C LEU A 202 20.37 -11.18 1.69
N ASP A 203 20.02 -11.53 2.93
CA ASP A 203 20.12 -12.94 3.37
C ASP A 203 18.77 -13.62 3.70
N LEU A 204 17.80 -12.84 4.19
CA LEU A 204 16.51 -13.35 4.65
C LEU A 204 15.39 -13.20 3.61
N PRO A 205 15.19 -12.03 2.97
CA PRO A 205 14.05 -11.82 2.09
C PRO A 205 14.21 -12.48 0.72
N LEU A 206 13.08 -12.96 0.21
CA LEU A 206 12.81 -13.24 -1.19
C LEU A 206 11.76 -12.23 -1.64
N ILE A 207 12.11 -11.36 -2.59
CA ILE A 207 11.26 -10.26 -3.03
C ILE A 207 10.84 -10.51 -4.48
N ASP A 208 9.54 -10.50 -4.73
CA ASP A 208 8.97 -10.49 -6.07
C ASP A 208 8.40 -9.10 -6.38
N ILE A 209 8.69 -8.58 -7.57
CA ILE A 209 8.05 -7.40 -8.15
C ILE A 209 7.38 -7.83 -9.45
N TYR A 210 6.06 -8.00 -9.42
CA TYR A 210 5.25 -8.26 -10.60
C TYR A 210 4.88 -6.93 -11.28
N ILE A 211 4.98 -6.90 -12.60
CA ILE A 211 4.85 -5.70 -13.43
C ILE A 211 3.83 -5.99 -14.53
N ASP A 212 2.72 -5.26 -14.50
CA ASP A 212 1.79 -5.10 -15.62
C ASP A 212 2.17 -3.84 -16.40
N LEU A 213 2.66 -4.03 -17.62
CA LEU A 213 3.16 -2.94 -18.45
C LEU A 213 2.06 -2.19 -19.19
N ASN A 214 0.91 -2.81 -19.41
CA ASN A 214 -0.03 -2.39 -20.45
C ASN A 214 -1.45 -2.13 -19.96
N ASN A 215 -1.79 -2.53 -18.73
CA ASN A 215 -3.12 -2.39 -18.14
C ASN A 215 -4.23 -3.00 -19.02
N ARG A 216 -3.90 -4.09 -19.72
CA ARG A 216 -4.85 -4.81 -20.58
C ARG A 216 -5.25 -6.10 -19.89
N PRO A 217 -6.54 -6.24 -19.55
CA PRO A 217 -7.02 -7.45 -18.91
C PRO A 217 -6.65 -8.71 -19.70
N GLY A 218 -5.97 -9.64 -19.02
CA GLY A 218 -5.55 -10.93 -19.59
C GLY A 218 -4.37 -10.89 -20.59
N ALA A 219 -3.66 -9.77 -20.77
CA ALA A 219 -2.48 -9.72 -21.63
C ALA A 219 -1.24 -10.43 -21.03
N GLY A 220 -1.19 -10.56 -19.70
CA GLY A 220 -0.15 -11.26 -18.95
C GLY A 220 -0.61 -12.58 -18.33
N SER A 221 -0.02 -12.92 -17.19
CA SER A 221 -0.45 -14.03 -16.34
C SER A 221 -1.17 -13.51 -15.09
N THR A 222 -2.28 -14.15 -14.73
CA THR A 222 -2.90 -13.95 -13.40
C THR A 222 -2.35 -14.92 -12.37
N LYS A 223 -1.60 -15.95 -12.77
CA LYS A 223 -0.96 -16.88 -11.84
C LYS A 223 0.40 -16.34 -11.43
N ALA A 224 0.66 -16.26 -10.12
CA ALA A 224 1.98 -15.93 -9.60
C ALA A 224 3.02 -17.01 -9.95
N LEU A 225 4.30 -16.72 -9.70
CA LEU A 225 5.35 -17.73 -9.83
C LEU A 225 5.09 -18.93 -8.90
N PRO A 226 5.60 -20.13 -9.22
CA PRO A 226 5.46 -21.30 -8.37
C PRO A 226 5.87 -21.04 -6.91
N GLY A 227 5.14 -21.65 -5.98
CA GLY A 227 5.38 -21.56 -4.54
C GLY A 227 4.82 -20.31 -3.85
N ARG A 228 4.23 -19.33 -4.56
CA ARG A 228 3.68 -18.10 -3.97
C ARG A 228 2.27 -18.24 -3.39
N GLU A 229 1.49 -19.17 -3.94
CA GLU A 229 0.13 -19.49 -3.50
C GLU A 229 -0.91 -18.34 -3.57
N PHE A 230 -0.73 -17.38 -4.49
CA PHE A 230 -1.73 -16.36 -4.81
C PHE A 230 -1.92 -16.16 -6.32
N PHE A 231 -2.97 -15.42 -6.67
CA PHE A 231 -3.26 -14.95 -8.02
C PHE A 231 -3.22 -13.41 -8.07
N LEU A 232 -3.13 -12.86 -9.27
CA LEU A 232 -3.37 -11.46 -9.56
C LEU A 232 -4.77 -11.32 -10.17
N THR A 233 -5.39 -10.15 -10.00
CA THR A 233 -6.66 -9.86 -10.67
C THR A 233 -6.53 -9.96 -12.19
N THR A 234 -7.64 -10.18 -12.89
CA THR A 234 -7.64 -10.27 -14.35
C THR A 234 -7.26 -8.96 -15.03
N THR A 235 -7.48 -7.82 -14.37
CA THR A 235 -7.11 -6.48 -14.85
C THR A 235 -5.64 -6.17 -14.66
N ASP A 236 -4.98 -6.82 -13.68
CA ASP A 236 -3.59 -6.59 -13.32
C ASP A 236 -2.69 -7.80 -13.67
N ALA A 237 -3.00 -8.49 -14.77
CA ALA A 237 -2.22 -9.63 -15.22
C ALA A 237 -0.77 -9.20 -15.54
N TRP A 238 0.22 -9.84 -14.92
CA TRP A 238 1.62 -9.41 -15.03
C TRP A 238 2.27 -9.90 -16.33
N GLU A 239 3.08 -9.06 -16.98
CA GLU A 239 3.94 -9.48 -18.09
C GLU A 239 5.37 -9.77 -17.66
N TYR A 240 5.88 -9.06 -16.65
CA TYR A 240 7.22 -9.25 -16.14
C TYR A 240 7.20 -9.46 -14.62
N SER A 241 8.14 -10.26 -14.12
CA SER A 241 8.38 -10.39 -12.70
C SER A 241 9.88 -10.33 -12.45
N VAL A 242 10.31 -9.44 -11.56
CA VAL A 242 11.68 -9.40 -11.05
C VAL A 242 11.68 -10.13 -9.72
N VAL A 243 12.55 -11.12 -9.56
CA VAL A 243 12.71 -11.87 -8.31
C VAL A 243 14.13 -11.63 -7.80
N VAL A 244 14.29 -11.22 -6.55
CA VAL A 244 15.60 -11.07 -5.91
C VAL A 244 15.67 -11.81 -4.58
N ASN A 245 16.79 -12.48 -4.36
CA ASN A 245 17.20 -13.03 -3.07
C ASN A 245 18.72 -12.88 -2.90
N GLY A 246 19.28 -13.48 -1.86
CA GLY A 246 20.72 -13.37 -1.58
C GLY A 246 21.70 -13.89 -2.62
N TRP A 247 21.25 -14.67 -3.60
CA TRP A 247 22.12 -15.22 -4.63
C TRP A 247 22.02 -14.48 -5.96
N GLY A 248 21.16 -13.45 -6.04
CA GLY A 248 21.03 -12.58 -7.19
C GLY A 248 19.59 -12.26 -7.53
N ALA A 249 19.41 -11.66 -8.70
CA ALA A 249 18.11 -11.29 -9.24
C ALA A 249 17.88 -11.96 -10.60
N ARG A 250 16.63 -12.30 -10.88
CA ARG A 250 16.18 -12.92 -12.13
C ARG A 250 14.96 -12.19 -12.68
N LEU A 251 14.88 -12.11 -13.99
CA LEU A 251 13.74 -11.51 -14.69
C LEU A 251 12.94 -12.62 -15.40
N TYR A 252 11.65 -12.69 -15.13
CA TYR A 252 10.73 -13.58 -15.83
C TYR A 252 9.78 -12.77 -16.69
N ARG A 253 9.35 -13.38 -17.80
CA ARG A 253 8.31 -12.84 -18.67
C ARG A 253 7.19 -13.85 -18.86
N ALA A 254 5.98 -13.44 -18.53
CA ALA A 254 4.77 -14.19 -18.81
C ALA A 254 4.37 -14.07 -20.27
N VAL A 255 3.75 -15.13 -20.78
CA VAL A 255 3.08 -15.15 -22.07
C VAL A 255 1.67 -15.69 -21.82
N ALA A 256 0.64 -14.89 -22.12
CA ALA A 256 -0.75 -15.29 -21.95
C ALA A 256 -1.00 -16.68 -22.55
N GLY A 257 -1.59 -17.57 -21.73
CA GLY A 257 -1.89 -18.96 -22.10
C GLY A 257 -0.68 -19.91 -22.25
N ASN A 258 0.56 -19.43 -22.11
CA ASN A 258 1.78 -20.22 -22.36
C ASN A 258 2.76 -20.22 -21.17
N GLY A 259 2.32 -19.80 -19.98
CA GLY A 259 3.16 -19.76 -18.78
C GLY A 259 4.15 -18.60 -18.80
N PHE A 260 5.35 -18.83 -18.24
CA PHE A 260 6.41 -17.83 -18.18
C PHE A 260 7.76 -18.42 -18.57
N ARG A 261 8.72 -17.57 -18.91
CA ARG A 261 10.11 -17.93 -19.16
C ARG A 261 11.05 -16.95 -18.48
N GLU A 262 12.22 -17.40 -18.09
CA GLU A 262 13.31 -16.52 -17.65
C GLU A 262 13.89 -15.74 -18.85
N ILE A 263 14.26 -14.49 -18.62
CA ILE A 263 15.00 -13.66 -19.55
C ILE A 263 16.43 -13.57 -19.04
N GLU A 264 17.36 -14.11 -19.83
CA GLU A 264 18.78 -13.97 -19.56
C GLU A 264 19.19 -12.51 -19.74
N THR A 265 19.43 -11.82 -18.63
CA THR A 265 19.93 -10.44 -18.60
C THR A 265 20.72 -10.19 -17.32
N SER A 266 21.69 -9.30 -17.40
CA SER A 266 22.32 -8.74 -16.21
C SER A 266 21.34 -7.75 -15.54
N ILE A 267 21.12 -7.93 -14.25
CA ILE A 267 20.42 -6.97 -13.39
C ILE A 267 21.48 -6.46 -12.41
N SER A 268 21.71 -5.15 -12.38
CA SER A 268 22.63 -4.58 -11.40
C SER A 268 21.92 -4.49 -10.05
N ILE A 269 22.56 -5.00 -9.01
CA ILE A 269 22.03 -5.02 -7.65
C ILE A 269 22.90 -4.13 -6.78
N THR A 270 22.30 -3.13 -6.14
CA THR A 270 22.96 -2.26 -5.18
C THR A 270 22.21 -2.35 -3.85
N MET A 271 22.93 -2.57 -2.77
CA MET A 271 22.35 -2.65 -1.43
C MET A 271 22.88 -1.50 -0.57
N SER A 272 22.00 -0.90 0.23
CA SER A 272 22.34 0.09 1.25
C SER A 272 21.86 -0.38 2.61
N HIS A 273 22.80 -0.71 3.50
CA HIS A 273 22.46 -1.04 4.90
C HIS A 273 22.04 0.20 5.71
N GLU A 274 22.53 1.39 5.35
CA GLU A 274 22.13 2.64 6.03
C GLU A 274 20.67 2.97 5.78
N ASN A 275 20.18 2.72 4.56
CA ASN A 275 18.80 2.99 4.16
C ASN A 275 17.92 1.72 4.22
N SER A 276 18.48 0.59 4.66
CA SER A 276 17.86 -0.73 4.60
C SER A 276 17.17 -0.99 3.25
N SER A 277 17.84 -0.66 2.14
CA SER A 277 17.25 -0.73 0.80
C SER A 277 18.06 -1.57 -0.19
N ILE A 278 17.34 -2.18 -1.13
CA ILE A 278 17.88 -2.89 -2.27
C ILE A 278 17.38 -2.27 -3.57
N GLN A 279 18.30 -2.00 -4.49
CA GLN A 279 18.04 -1.42 -5.79
C GLN A 279 18.38 -2.43 -6.90
N LEU A 280 17.46 -2.58 -7.85
CA LEU A 280 17.56 -3.46 -9.02
C LEU A 280 17.49 -2.61 -10.28
N ALA A 281 18.61 -2.44 -10.97
CA ALA A 281 18.66 -1.68 -12.21
C ALA A 281 18.56 -2.60 -13.44
N ILE A 282 17.58 -2.32 -14.30
CA ILE A 282 17.27 -3.09 -15.52
C ILE A 282 17.30 -2.15 -16.73
N SER A 283 17.93 -2.61 -17.82
CA SER A 283 18.04 -1.85 -19.07
C SER A 283 16.67 -1.54 -19.69
N ARG A 284 16.54 -0.30 -20.21
CA ARG A 284 15.37 0.15 -21.01
C ARG A 284 15.21 -0.60 -22.32
N GLU A 285 16.23 -1.31 -22.77
CA GLU A 285 16.13 -2.18 -23.96
C GLU A 285 15.20 -3.37 -23.72
N ILE A 286 15.12 -3.83 -22.46
CA ILE A 286 14.33 -4.97 -22.02
C ILE A 286 12.95 -4.54 -21.53
N LEU A 287 12.92 -3.59 -20.58
CA LEU A 287 11.68 -3.04 -20.02
C LEU A 287 11.36 -1.69 -20.69
N ARG A 288 10.55 -1.78 -21.74
CA ARG A 288 10.13 -0.63 -22.57
C ARG A 288 8.76 -0.12 -22.13
N GLY A 289 8.53 1.19 -22.28
CA GLY A 289 7.26 1.85 -21.92
C GLY A 289 7.47 2.98 -20.93
N ASN A 290 6.40 3.50 -20.33
CA ASN A 290 6.51 4.53 -19.28
C ASN A 290 6.16 3.91 -17.93
N PRO A 291 7.11 3.81 -16.98
CA PRO A 291 6.85 3.27 -15.65
C PRO A 291 5.71 3.94 -14.86
N LEU A 292 5.36 5.19 -15.20
CA LEU A 292 4.21 5.88 -14.62
C LEU A 292 2.84 5.36 -15.09
N ASN A 293 2.82 4.50 -16.11
CA ASN A 293 1.59 3.91 -16.65
C ASN A 293 1.50 2.40 -16.34
N TRP A 294 2.42 1.85 -15.54
CA TRP A 294 2.47 0.44 -15.20
C TRP A 294 1.75 0.15 -13.88
N GLY A 295 1.40 -1.11 -13.67
CA GLY A 295 0.95 -1.64 -12.39
C GLY A 295 2.05 -2.45 -11.73
N TYR A 296 2.16 -2.35 -10.41
CA TYR A 296 3.14 -3.07 -9.61
C TYR A 296 2.48 -3.84 -8.49
N ILE A 297 2.95 -5.07 -8.24
CA ILE A 297 2.63 -5.83 -7.04
C ILE A 297 3.96 -6.27 -6.46
N VAL A 298 4.23 -5.86 -5.24
CA VAL A 298 5.46 -6.19 -4.51
C VAL A 298 5.11 -7.14 -3.40
N VAL A 299 5.84 -8.24 -3.29
CA VAL A 299 5.59 -9.31 -2.32
C VAL A 299 6.90 -9.66 -1.64
N ILE A 300 6.91 -9.62 -0.31
CA ILE A 300 8.03 -10.00 0.54
C ILE A 300 7.76 -11.37 1.17
N MET A 301 8.74 -12.26 1.03
CA MET A 301 8.66 -13.63 1.50
C MET A 301 9.98 -14.05 2.18
N GLY A 302 9.97 -15.20 2.84
CA GLY A 302 11.18 -15.86 3.31
C GLY A 302 11.97 -16.50 2.18
N ASN A 303 13.27 -16.28 2.10
CA ASN A 303 14.12 -17.02 1.19
C ASN A 303 14.54 -18.39 1.76
N ASP A 304 14.22 -19.47 1.04
CA ASP A 304 14.70 -20.81 1.38
C ASP A 304 16.08 -21.06 0.75
N ARG A 305 17.12 -21.01 1.58
CA ARG A 305 18.52 -21.17 1.15
C ARG A 305 18.87 -22.59 0.74
N GLU A 306 18.16 -23.57 1.28
CA GLU A 306 18.44 -24.99 1.04
C GLU A 306 17.79 -25.44 -0.27
N ARG A 307 16.74 -24.74 -0.71
CA ARG A 307 16.00 -25.07 -1.91
C ARG A 307 16.48 -24.31 -3.13
N MET A 308 17.43 -24.91 -3.84
CA MET A 308 17.92 -24.42 -5.14
C MET A 308 16.90 -24.68 -6.27
N SER A 309 15.84 -23.89 -6.30
CA SER A 309 14.76 -23.93 -7.30
C SER A 309 14.89 -22.79 -8.33
N SER A 310 14.26 -22.95 -9.50
CA SER A 310 14.14 -21.89 -10.51
C SER A 310 12.68 -21.83 -11.01
N PRO A 311 11.92 -20.76 -10.69
CA PRO A 311 12.31 -19.62 -9.86
C PRO A 311 12.61 -20.00 -8.40
N PRO A 312 13.40 -19.20 -7.66
CA PRO A 312 13.60 -19.39 -6.23
C PRO A 312 12.24 -19.37 -5.52
N GLU A 313 11.98 -20.36 -4.68
CA GLU A 313 10.72 -20.50 -3.97
C GLU A 313 10.82 -20.12 -2.49
N PRO A 314 9.71 -19.68 -1.86
CA PRO A 314 9.76 -19.15 -0.51
C PRO A 314 9.87 -20.25 0.55
N LEU A 315 10.26 -19.84 1.75
CA LEU A 315 10.12 -20.60 2.99
C LEU A 315 8.64 -20.85 3.28
N GLU A 316 8.34 -22.07 3.68
CA GLU A 316 7.02 -22.46 4.13
C GLU A 316 6.64 -21.83 5.48
N VAL A 317 5.32 -21.71 5.69
CA VAL A 317 4.72 -21.36 6.97
C VAL A 317 4.14 -22.63 7.60
N VAL A 318 4.56 -22.96 8.83
CA VAL A 318 4.26 -24.24 9.50
C VAL A 318 3.67 -24.00 10.89
N SER A 319 2.58 -24.69 11.24
CA SER A 319 1.91 -24.49 12.53
C SER A 319 2.59 -25.16 13.71
N ASN A 320 3.29 -26.27 13.46
CA ASN A 320 4.10 -26.96 14.46
C ASN A 320 5.43 -27.38 13.83
N PRO A 321 6.41 -26.47 13.73
CA PRO A 321 7.66 -26.74 13.03
C PRO A 321 8.50 -27.79 13.77
N LYS A 322 8.98 -28.79 13.02
CA LYS A 322 9.94 -29.80 13.53
C LYS A 322 11.40 -29.39 13.32
N ARG A 323 11.63 -28.30 12.59
CA ARG A 323 12.95 -27.73 12.27
C ARG A 323 12.94 -26.23 12.56
N GLU A 324 14.11 -25.68 12.85
CA GLU A 324 14.31 -24.23 12.96
C GLU A 324 14.26 -23.57 11.57
N ARG A 325 14.25 -22.23 11.51
CA ARG A 325 14.35 -21.45 10.27
C ARG A 325 13.20 -21.60 9.27
N VAL A 326 11.99 -21.91 9.76
CA VAL A 326 10.74 -21.83 8.97
C VAL A 326 9.79 -20.83 9.62
N PHE A 327 8.93 -20.20 8.80
CA PHE A 327 7.90 -19.34 9.35
C PHE A 327 6.92 -20.18 10.14
N ARG A 328 6.40 -19.59 11.21
CA ARG A 328 5.42 -20.23 12.07
C ARG A 328 4.08 -19.56 11.85
N GLY A 329 2.99 -20.24 12.11
CA GLY A 329 1.69 -19.58 12.12
C GLY A 329 0.66 -20.30 12.95
N ILE A 330 -0.39 -19.59 13.32
CA ILE A 330 -1.50 -20.13 14.09
C ILE A 330 -2.75 -20.00 13.22
N TRP A 331 -3.20 -21.11 12.65
CA TRP A 331 -4.39 -21.13 11.82
C TRP A 331 -5.26 -22.35 12.13
N VAL A 332 -6.55 -22.20 11.84
CA VAL A 332 -7.54 -23.27 11.90
C VAL A 332 -8.01 -23.55 10.48
N GLY A 333 -7.81 -24.77 9.99
CA GLY A 333 -8.19 -25.17 8.64
C GLY A 333 -7.03 -25.14 7.65
N PHE A 334 -6.95 -24.10 6.82
CA PHE A 334 -6.00 -23.99 5.69
C PHE A 334 -4.72 -23.30 6.10
N ALA A 335 -3.59 -23.76 5.57
CA ALA A 335 -2.32 -23.07 5.78
C ALA A 335 -2.36 -21.69 5.09
N PRO A 336 -1.77 -20.66 5.72
CA PRO A 336 -1.58 -19.37 5.08
C PRO A 336 -0.58 -19.51 3.91
N PRO A 337 -0.66 -18.63 2.89
CA PRO A 337 0.37 -18.56 1.87
C PRO A 337 1.71 -18.16 2.51
N PRO A 338 2.84 -18.46 1.85
CA PRO A 338 4.16 -18.03 2.31
C PRO A 338 4.46 -16.54 2.00
N VAL A 339 3.45 -15.68 2.12
CA VAL A 339 3.51 -14.24 1.89
C VAL A 339 3.52 -13.54 3.26
N ILE A 340 4.64 -12.88 3.55
CA ILE A 340 4.89 -12.25 4.85
C ILE A 340 4.43 -10.80 4.82
N ASP A 341 4.69 -10.13 3.69
CA ASP A 341 4.32 -8.75 3.48
C ASP A 341 4.02 -8.45 2.00
N ILE A 342 3.21 -7.45 1.72
CA ILE A 342 2.82 -6.98 0.40
C ILE A 342 2.66 -5.47 0.41
N LEU A 343 3.11 -4.83 -0.68
CA LEU A 343 2.75 -3.44 -0.91
C LEU A 343 1.23 -3.34 -1.11
N THR A 344 0.54 -2.72 -0.16
CA THR A 344 -0.91 -2.78 -0.10
C THR A 344 -1.58 -1.78 -1.07
N PRO A 345 -2.57 -2.17 -1.88
CA PRO A 345 -3.32 -1.20 -2.68
C PRO A 345 -4.11 -0.21 -1.80
N PRO A 346 -4.24 1.08 -2.21
CA PRO A 346 -5.03 2.04 -1.45
C PRO A 346 -6.48 1.58 -1.19
N GLY A 347 -7.02 1.84 0.00
CA GLY A 347 -8.40 1.55 0.35
C GLY A 347 -8.69 0.09 0.72
N THR A 348 -7.66 -0.71 0.97
CA THR A 348 -7.72 -2.04 1.57
C THR A 348 -6.53 -2.25 2.50
N THR A 349 -6.57 -3.29 3.34
CA THR A 349 -5.46 -3.68 4.21
C THR A 349 -4.87 -5.01 3.77
N GLN A 350 -3.59 -5.25 4.10
CA GLN A 350 -2.93 -6.53 3.88
C GLN A 350 -3.73 -7.68 4.52
N SER A 351 -4.14 -7.52 5.79
CA SER A 351 -4.83 -8.57 6.53
C SER A 351 -6.13 -9.01 5.87
N LYS A 352 -6.86 -8.06 5.25
CA LYS A 352 -8.08 -8.31 4.50
C LYS A 352 -7.79 -9.05 3.19
N LEU A 353 -6.76 -8.63 2.45
CA LEU A 353 -6.39 -9.24 1.17
C LEU A 353 -5.89 -10.67 1.34
N LEU A 354 -4.98 -10.90 2.28
CA LEU A 354 -4.40 -12.22 2.52
C LEU A 354 -5.37 -13.11 3.29
N GLY A 355 -6.14 -12.56 4.25
CA GLY A 355 -7.01 -13.33 5.15
C GLY A 355 -8.16 -14.09 4.48
N VAL A 356 -8.47 -13.83 3.21
CA VAL A 356 -9.49 -14.56 2.45
C VAL A 356 -9.19 -16.06 2.33
N TYR A 357 -7.91 -16.47 2.44
CA TYR A 357 -7.51 -17.88 2.40
C TYR A 357 -8.23 -18.71 3.48
N LYS A 358 -8.54 -18.08 4.64
CA LYS A 358 -9.23 -18.72 5.77
C LYS A 358 -10.61 -19.26 5.38
N GLN A 359 -11.20 -18.71 4.32
CA GLN A 359 -12.51 -19.09 3.78
C GLN A 359 -12.40 -20.02 2.55
N ARG A 360 -11.21 -20.57 2.25
CA ARG A 360 -10.89 -21.29 0.99
C ARG A 360 -11.06 -20.43 -0.26
N ILE A 361 -11.03 -19.12 -0.13
CA ILE A 361 -11.04 -18.21 -1.27
C ILE A 361 -9.58 -18.02 -1.70
N PRO A 362 -9.24 -18.25 -2.96
CA PRO A 362 -7.89 -17.95 -3.46
C PRO A 362 -7.60 -16.46 -3.30
N ILE A 363 -6.40 -16.14 -2.81
CA ILE A 363 -5.93 -14.75 -2.72
C ILE A 363 -5.77 -14.19 -4.13
N SER A 364 -6.30 -12.99 -4.36
CA SER A 364 -6.18 -12.25 -5.60
C SER A 364 -5.68 -10.84 -5.32
N LEU A 365 -4.41 -10.58 -5.64
CA LEU A 365 -3.77 -9.28 -5.43
C LEU A 365 -4.01 -8.34 -6.61
N SER A 366 -4.16 -7.05 -6.31
CA SER A 366 -4.31 -5.98 -7.31
C SER A 366 -3.06 -5.13 -7.35
N ALA A 367 -2.78 -4.52 -8.49
CA ALA A 367 -1.58 -3.69 -8.65
C ALA A 367 -1.77 -2.28 -8.10
N VAL A 368 -0.73 -1.72 -7.49
CA VAL A 368 -0.62 -0.28 -7.27
C VAL A 368 -0.23 0.41 -8.58
N ARG A 369 -0.77 1.62 -8.80
CA ARG A 369 -0.56 2.41 -10.02
C ARG A 369 -0.33 3.88 -9.68
N ALA A 370 0.48 4.55 -10.49
CA ALA A 370 0.75 5.98 -10.32
C ALA A 370 -0.38 6.84 -10.90
N LYS A 371 -1.14 6.27 -11.85
CA LYS A 371 -2.28 6.88 -12.51
C LYS A 371 -3.41 5.87 -12.49
N GLN A 372 -4.57 6.28 -11.97
CA GLN A 372 -5.81 5.51 -12.04
C GLN A 372 -6.49 5.70 -13.39
#